data_AF-A0A931KJV7-F1
#
_entry.id   AF-A0A931KJV7-F1
#
_cell.length_a   1.000
_cell.length_b   1.000
_cell.length_c   1.000
_cell.angle_alpha   90.00
_cell.angle_beta   90.00
_cell.angle_gamma   90.00
#
_symmetry.space_group_name_H-M   'P 1'
#
loop_
_entity.id
_entity.type
_entity.pdbx_description
1 polymer ?
#
loop_
_entity_poly.entity_id
_entity_poly.type
_entity_poly.pdbx_seq_one_letter_code
_entity_poly.pdbx_strand_id
1 'polypeptide(L)'
;MPSKLLDDQTKEKVLAFLPEALGKALHSYKEFMGAEIPDDAKGFSAHHTACKVAIAHIELLLKLGRMSGSDEITDEEIKKEIAEAEAEMKR
;
A
#
# COMPACT_ATOMS: atom_id res chain seq x y z
N MET A 1 -23.46 6.77 -18.91
CA MET A 1 -22.07 6.94 -19.37
C MET A 1 -21.31 5.71 -18.93
N PRO A 2 -20.75 4.89 -19.83
CA PRO A 2 -19.93 3.76 -19.40
C PRO A 2 -18.67 4.35 -18.74
N SER A 3 -18.49 4.03 -17.46
CA SER A 3 -17.25 4.26 -16.73
C SER A 3 -16.09 3.78 -17.60
N LYS A 4 -15.19 4.69 -18.02
CA LYS A 4 -13.97 4.31 -18.71
C LYS A 4 -13.17 3.43 -17.75
N LEU A 5 -13.25 2.11 -17.94
CA LEU A 5 -12.18 1.23 -17.51
C LEU A 5 -10.89 1.79 -18.10
N LEU A 6 -9.81 1.73 -17.32
CA LEU A 6 -8.46 2.14 -17.76
C LEU A 6 -8.19 1.49 -19.12
N ASP A 7 -7.63 2.25 -20.07
CA ASP A 7 -7.15 1.65 -21.31
C ASP A 7 -5.96 0.73 -21.01
N ASP A 8 -5.68 -0.21 -21.91
CA ASP A 8 -4.72 -1.28 -21.63
C ASP A 8 -3.29 -0.77 -21.43
N GLN A 9 -2.90 0.34 -22.08
CA GLN A 9 -1.59 0.96 -21.83
C GLN A 9 -1.52 1.58 -20.44
N THR A 10 -2.62 2.17 -19.97
CA THR A 10 -2.70 2.70 -18.60
C THR A 10 -2.66 1.57 -17.58
N LYS A 11 -3.33 0.45 -17.83
CA LYS A 11 -3.27 -0.74 -16.95
C LYS A 11 -1.84 -1.27 -16.83
N GLU A 12 -1.14 -1.49 -17.94
CA GLU A 12 0.24 -1.98 -17.92
C GLU A 12 1.17 -1.08 -17.10
N LYS A 13 1.08 0.25 -17.28
CA LYS A 13 1.88 1.21 -16.52
C LYS A 13 1.57 1.15 -15.03
N VAL A 14 0.29 1.03 -14.69
CA VAL A 14 -0.16 0.92 -13.30
C VAL A 14 0.35 -0.39 -12.68
N LEU A 15 0.22 -1.52 -13.37
CA LEU A 15 0.71 -2.82 -12.90
C LEU A 15 2.23 -2.85 -12.75
N ALA A 16 2.98 -2.20 -13.63
CA ALA A 16 4.43 -2.09 -13.52
C ALA A 16 4.88 -1.21 -12.32
N PHE A 17 4.08 -0.20 -11.96
CA PHE A 17 4.40 0.74 -10.88
C PHE A 17 3.97 0.25 -9.49
N LEU A 18 2.86 -0.49 -9.41
CA LEU A 18 2.20 -0.83 -8.16
C LEU A 18 3.06 -1.61 -7.15
N PRO A 19 3.85 -2.63 -7.55
CA PRO A 19 4.66 -3.39 -6.59
C PRO A 19 5.64 -2.52 -5.81
N GLU A 20 6.36 -1.64 -6.51
CA GLU A 20 7.32 -0.72 -5.88
C GLU A 20 6.60 0.29 -4.97
N ALA A 21 5.45 0.83 -5.43
CA ALA A 21 4.67 1.79 -4.66
C ALA A 21 4.10 1.18 -3.37
N LEU A 22 3.57 -0.04 -3.44
CA LEU A 22 3.08 -0.80 -2.28
C LEU A 22 4.21 -1.11 -1.30
N GLY A 23 5.35 -1.59 -1.80
CA GLY A 23 6.53 -1.86 -0.97
C GLY A 23 6.98 -0.62 -0.18
N LYS A 24 7.10 0.53 -0.84
CA LYS A 24 7.46 1.80 -0.20
C LYS A 24 6.43 2.27 0.83
N ALA A 25 5.14 2.17 0.50
CA ALA A 25 4.06 2.59 1.40
C ALA A 25 4.00 1.71 2.66
N LEU A 26 4.12 0.39 2.51
CA LEU A 26 4.16 -0.56 3.62
C LEU A 26 5.39 -0.38 4.51
N HIS A 27 6.56 -0.17 3.91
CA HIS A 27 7.79 0.10 4.66
C HIS A 27 7.69 1.38 5.47
N SER A 28 7.30 2.49 4.81
CA SER A 28 7.15 3.79 5.48
C SER A 28 6.12 3.74 6.60
N TYR A 29 5.01 3.01 6.41
CA TYR A 29 4.01 2.82 7.46
C TYR A 29 4.57 2.04 8.66
N LYS A 30 5.29 0.94 8.42
CA LYS A 30 5.90 0.13 9.48
C LYS A 30 6.93 0.91 10.27
N GLU A 31 7.81 1.64 9.58
CA GLU A 31 8.80 2.51 10.23
C GLU A 31 8.13 3.59 11.07
N PHE A 32 7.14 4.28 10.51
CA PHE A 32 6.46 5.36 11.22
C PHE A 32 5.66 4.85 12.43
N MET A 33 4.98 3.70 12.30
CA MET A 33 4.23 3.09 13.40
C MET A 33 5.12 2.55 14.51
N GLY A 34 6.35 2.11 14.18
CA GLY A 34 7.35 1.69 15.16
C GLY A 34 8.10 2.85 15.83
N ALA A 35 7.90 4.09 15.37
CA ALA A 35 8.51 5.27 15.99
C ALA A 35 7.90 5.57 17.36
N GLU A 36 8.66 6.25 18.22
CA GLU A 36 8.18 6.69 19.53
C GLU A 36 6.96 7.61 19.36
N ILE A 37 5.86 7.23 20.01
CA ILE A 37 4.62 8.01 19.98
C ILE A 37 4.78 9.19 20.95
N PRO A 38 4.55 10.44 20.50
CA PRO A 38 4.59 11.58 21.39
C PRO A 38 3.61 11.42 22.57
N ASP A 39 4.04 11.85 23.76
CA ASP A 39 3.29 11.75 25.01
C ASP A 39 2.22 12.83 25.17
N ASP A 40 2.23 13.85 24.32
CA ASP A 40 1.22 14.90 24.28
C ASP A 40 0.03 14.54 23.38
N ALA A 41 -1.17 14.99 23.76
CA ALA A 41 -2.41 14.67 23.04
C ALA A 41 -2.40 15.11 21.56
N LYS A 42 -1.70 16.20 21.22
CA LYS A 42 -1.60 16.69 19.84
C LYS A 42 -0.68 15.78 19.03
N GLY A 43 0.47 15.42 19.58
CA GLY A 43 1.40 14.49 18.96
C GLY A 43 0.81 13.08 18.78
N PHE A 44 0.11 12.55 19.79
CA PHE A 44 -0.64 11.29 19.68
C PHE A 44 -1.68 11.33 18.55
N SER A 45 -2.51 12.38 18.51
CA SER A 45 -3.54 12.55 17.47
C SER A 45 -2.94 12.68 16.07
N ALA A 46 -1.84 13.43 15.93
CA ALA A 46 -1.12 13.60 14.67
C ALA A 46 -0.51 12.27 14.20
N HIS A 47 0.15 11.52 15.09
CA HIS A 47 0.72 10.21 14.79
C HIS A 47 -0.37 9.24 14.31
N HIS A 48 -1.47 9.11 15.05
CA HIS A 48 -2.58 8.24 14.65
C HIS A 48 -3.23 8.66 13.33
N THR A 49 -3.35 9.96 13.07
CA THR A 49 -3.89 10.48 11.81
C THR A 49 -2.98 10.11 10.64
N ALA A 50 -1.66 10.28 10.79
CA ALA A 50 -0.68 9.88 9.77
C ALA A 50 -0.75 8.37 9.48
N CYS A 51 -0.85 7.53 10.51
CA CYS A 51 -1.04 6.09 10.35
C CYS A 51 -2.32 5.74 9.56
N LYS A 52 -3.45 6.39 9.88
CA LYS A 52 -4.71 6.19 9.14
C LYS A 52 -4.59 6.58 7.66
N VAL A 53 -3.93 7.70 7.38
CA VAL A 53 -3.69 8.16 6.00
C VAL A 53 -2.81 7.17 5.23
N ALA A 54 -1.77 6.64 5.86
CA ALA A 54 -0.90 5.63 5.26
C ALA A 54 -1.67 4.36 4.90
N ILE A 55 -2.53 3.86 5.81
CA ILE A 55 -3.40 2.70 5.54
C ILE A 55 -4.34 2.98 4.37
N ALA A 56 -5.02 4.13 4.37
CA ALA A 56 -5.91 4.51 3.28
C ALA A 56 -5.19 4.61 1.92
N HIS A 57 -3.93 5.05 1.92
CA HIS A 57 -3.11 5.07 0.72
C HIS A 57 -2.79 3.66 0.22
N ILE A 58 -2.42 2.74 1.12
CA ILE A 58 -2.19 1.32 0.78
C ILE A 58 -3.45 0.68 0.20
N GLU A 59 -4.61 0.91 0.82
CA GLU A 59 -5.91 0.43 0.31
C GLU A 59 -6.21 0.95 -1.10
N LEU A 60 -5.88 2.22 -1.37
CA LEU A 60 -6.06 2.82 -2.70
C LEU A 60 -5.16 2.17 -3.75
N LEU A 61 -3.90 1.87 -3.42
CA LEU A 61 -2.98 1.16 -4.31
C LEU A 61 -3.48 -0.26 -4.61
N LEU A 62 -3.97 -0.99 -3.59
CA LEU A 62 -4.57 -2.32 -3.78
C LEU A 62 -5.81 -2.26 -4.68
N LYS A 63 -6.68 -1.27 -4.47
CA LYS A 63 -7.87 -1.05 -5.31
C LYS A 63 -7.48 -0.74 -6.75
N LEU A 64 -6.43 0.06 -6.95
CA LEU A 64 -5.91 0.40 -8.27
C LEU A 64 -5.37 -0.83 -9.01
N GLY A 65 -4.73 -1.76 -8.29
CA GLY A 65 -4.31 -3.06 -8.85
C GLY A 65 -5.47 -3.89 -9.35
N ARG A 66 -6.50 -4.06 -8.52
CA ARG A 66 -7.74 -4.78 -8.90
C ARG A 66 -8.41 -4.17 -10.13
N MET A 67 -8.48 -2.83 -10.18
CA MET A 67 -9.08 -2.11 -11.32
C MET A 67 -8.27 -2.24 -12.62
N SER A 68 -6.97 -2.55 -12.52
CA SER A 68 -6.07 -2.64 -13.67
C SER A 68 -6.05 -4.03 -14.31
N GLY A 69 -6.92 -4.95 -13.88
CA GLY A 69 -7.01 -6.29 -14.45
C GLY A 69 -6.03 -7.28 -13.84
N SER A 70 -5.40 -6.96 -12.70
CA SER A 70 -4.86 -7.99 -11.81
C SER A 70 -6.00 -8.74 -11.13
N ASP A 71 -6.78 -9.48 -11.91
CA ASP A 71 -7.65 -10.53 -11.38
C ASP A 71 -6.82 -11.76 -10.94
N GLU A 72 -5.52 -11.80 -11.31
CA GLU A 72 -4.54 -12.81 -10.91
C GLU A 72 -3.78 -12.49 -9.62
N ILE A 73 -3.91 -11.27 -9.07
CA ILE A 73 -3.32 -10.98 -7.76
C ILE A 73 -4.42 -11.20 -6.73
N THR A 74 -4.50 -12.43 -6.24
CA THR A 74 -5.41 -12.76 -5.15
C THR A 74 -4.94 -12.08 -3.86
N ASP A 75 -5.87 -11.88 -2.93
CA ASP A 75 -5.54 -11.42 -1.57
C ASP A 75 -4.46 -12.30 -0.91
N GLU A 76 -4.30 -13.55 -1.35
CA GLU A 76 -3.27 -14.48 -0.89
C GLU A 76 -1.90 -14.22 -1.52
N GLU A 77 -1.81 -13.84 -2.79
CA GLU A 77 -0.54 -13.43 -3.42
C GLU A 77 -0.01 -12.12 -2.84
N ILE A 78 -0.89 -11.15 -2.57
CA ILE A 78 -0.50 -9.92 -1.86
C ILE A 78 0.04 -10.24 -0.48
N LYS A 79 -0.63 -11.10 0.30
CA LYS A 79 -0.14 -11.52 1.62
C LYS A 79 1.22 -12.21 1.54
N LYS A 80 1.43 -13.05 0.52
CA LYS A 80 2.69 -13.76 0.31
C LYS A 80 3.85 -12.81 -0.02
N GLU A 81 3.67 -11.89 -0.96
CA GLU A 81 4.71 -10.89 -1.28
C GLU A 81 5.03 -9.99 -0.09
N ILE A 82 4.01 -9.59 0.69
CA ILE A 82 4.21 -8.82 1.92
C ILE A 82 5.04 -9.64 2.93
N ALA A 83 4.78 -10.94 3.07
CA ALA A 83 5.53 -11.81 3.97
C ALA A 83 6.98 -12.07 3.51
N GLU A 84 7.22 -12.16 2.20
CA GLU A 84 8.57 -12.34 1.63
C GLU A 84 9.42 -11.06 1.78
N ALA A 85 8.84 -9.90 1.49
CA ALA A 85 9.49 -8.61 1.73
C ALA A 85 9.83 -8.41 3.22
N GLU A 86 8.98 -8.88 4.13
CA GLU A 86 9.28 -8.89 5.58
C GLU A 86 10.40 -9.86 5.96
N ALA A 87 10.53 -10.98 5.27
CA ALA A 87 11.54 -12.00 5.55
C ALA A 87 12.93 -11.61 5.03
N GLU A 88 13.02 -10.97 3.87
CA GLU A 88 14.29 -10.44 3.35
C GLU A 88 14.84 -9.31 4.20
N MET A 89 13.98 -8.46 4.75
CA MET A 89 14.40 -7.40 5.67
C MET A 89 14.89 -7.89 7.04
N LYS A 90 14.66 -9.17 7.38
CA LYS A 90 15.14 -9.80 8.62
C LYS A 90 16.41 -10.62 8.43
N ARG A 91 16.99 -10.67 7.22
CA ARG A 91 18.26 -11.34 6.93
C ARG A 91 19.46 -10.42 7.10
#